data_AF-A0A9D6M9G2-F1
#
_entry.id   AF-A0A9D6M9G2-F1
#
_cell.length_a   1.000
_cell.length_b   1.000
_cell.length_c   1.000
_cell.angle_alpha   90.00
_cell.angle_beta   90.00
_cell.angle_gamma   90.00
#
_symmetry.space_group_name_H-M   'P 1'
#
loop_
_entity.id
_entity.type
_entity.pdbx_description
1 polymer ?
#
loop_
_entity_poly.entity_id
_entity_poly.type
_entity_poly.pdbx_seq_one_letter_code
_entity_poly.pdbx_strand_id
1 'polypeptide(L)' 'RSLLDRNPNPSDYEIRDALVGNLCRCTGYLRIIESVKKAAHLQPVAV' A
#
# COMPACT_ATOMS: atom_id res chain seq x y z
N ARG A 1 -4.65 9.29 8.80
CA ARG A 1 -3.26 9.29 8.29
C ARG A 1 -3.01 7.92 7.68
N SER A 2 -2.59 7.87 6.42
CA SER A 2 -2.50 6.65 5.61
C SER A 2 -1.06 6.11 5.57
N LEU A 3 -0.86 4.89 5.05
CA LEU A 3 0.46 4.24 5.01
C LEU A 3 1.52 5.07 4.29
N LEU A 4 1.22 5.60 3.10
CA LEU A 4 2.21 6.33 2.31
C LEU A 4 2.57 7.71 2.87
N ASP A 5 1.69 8.31 3.68
CA ASP A 5 1.97 9.58 4.39
C ASP A 5 3.04 9.43 5.49
N ARG A 6 3.35 8.19 5.89
CA ARG A 6 4.30 7.88 6.97
C ARG A 6 5.49 7.06 6.49
N ASN A 7 5.29 6.21 5.49
CA ASN A 7 6.33 5.42 4.87
C ASN A 7 6.13 5.44 3.34
N PRO A 8 6.85 6.32 2.61
CA PRO A 8 6.76 6.40 1.15
C PRO A 8 7.30 5.17 0.42
N ASN A 9 8.06 4.30 1.09
CA ASN A 9 8.63 3.08 0.50
C ASN A 9 8.37 1.84 1.37
N PRO A 10 7.09 1.44 1.53
CA PRO A 10 6.73 0.34 2.42
C PRO A 10 7.08 -1.02 1.80
N SER A 11 7.45 -1.96 2.66
CA SER A 11 7.59 -3.37 2.31
C SER A 11 6.23 -4.05 2.05
N ASP A 12 6.23 -5.20 1.36
CA ASP A 12 5.02 -6.00 1.14
C ASP A 12 4.32 -6.37 2.45
N TYR A 13 5.10 -6.62 3.49
CA TYR A 13 4.57 -6.92 4.82
C TYR A 13 3.81 -5.73 5.39
N GLU A 14 4.39 -4.53 5.37
CA GLU A 14 3.75 -3.31 5.86
C GLU A 14 2.49 -2.94 5.04
N ILE A 15 2.50 -3.20 3.73
CA ILE A 15 1.31 -3.01 2.89
C ILE A 15 0.20 -3.98 3.32
N ARG A 16 0.52 -5.26 3.54
CA ARG A 16 -0.47 -6.26 3.98
C ARG A 16 -1.02 -5.94 5.37
N ASP A 17 -0.16 -5.53 6.30
CA ASP A 17 -0.54 -5.13 7.64
C ASP A 17 -1.47 -3.90 7.62
N ALA A 18 -1.15 -2.90 6.79
CA ALA A 18 -2.01 -1.72 6.61
C ALA A 18 -3.36 -2.04 5.95
N LEU A 19 -3.49 -3.18 5.27
CA LEU A 19 -4.75 -3.65 4.68
C LEU A 19 -5.59 -4.48 5.67
N VAL A 20 -5.09 -4.82 6.86
CA VAL A 20 -5.88 -5.49 7.89
C VAL A 20 -7.13 -4.66 8.20
N GLY A 21 -8.30 -5.31 8.18
CA GLY A 21 -9.61 -4.65 8.35
C GLY A 21 -10.25 -4.13 7.06
N ASN A 22 -9.54 -4.17 5.91
CA ASN A 22 -10.10 -3.82 4.61
C ASN A 22 -10.44 -5.09 3.82
N LEU A 23 -11.68 -5.58 3.93
CA LEU A 23 -12.08 -6.84 3.30
C LEU A 23 -12.15 -6.72 1.78
N CYS A 24 -11.52 -7.65 1.07
CA CYS A 24 -11.63 -7.80 -0.37
C CYS A 24 -12.18 -9.18 -0.75
N ARG A 25 -13.19 -9.23 -1.65
CA ARG A 25 -13.82 -10.49 -2.07
C ARG A 25 -13.44 -10.94 -3.49
N CYS A 26 -12.92 -10.05 -4.32
CA CYS A 26 -12.73 -10.32 -5.76
C CYS A 26 -11.29 -10.65 -6.12
N THR A 27 -10.31 -9.84 -5.67
CA THR A 27 -8.95 -9.86 -6.23
C THR A 27 -7.93 -10.63 -5.38
N GLY A 28 -8.30 -11.05 -4.16
CA GLY A 28 -7.38 -11.73 -3.24
C GLY A 28 -6.18 -10.88 -2.82
N TYR A 29 -6.32 -9.55 -2.77
CA TYR A 29 -5.33 -8.56 -2.33
C TYR A 29 -4.10 -8.34 -3.23
N LEU A 30 -3.75 -9.26 -4.13
CA LEU A 30 -2.53 -9.14 -4.95
C LEU A 30 -2.49 -7.83 -5.74
N ARG A 31 -3.57 -7.50 -6.46
CA ARG A 31 -3.66 -6.28 -7.27
C ARG A 31 -3.67 -5.00 -6.42
N ILE A 32 -4.16 -5.07 -5.18
CA ILE A 32 -4.13 -3.93 -4.26
C ILE A 32 -2.69 -3.66 -3.84
N ILE A 33 -1.95 -4.71 -3.46
CA ILE A 33 -0.53 -4.59 -3.06
C ILE A 33 0.31 -4.01 -4.22
N GLU A 34 0.14 -4.53 -5.44
CA GLU A 34 0.82 -4.00 -6.63
C GLU A 34 0.48 -2.53 -6.89
N SER A 35 -0.78 -2.14 -6.69
CA SER A 35 -1.24 -0.76 -6.88
C SER A 35 -0.64 0.18 -5.84
N VAL A 36 -0.53 -0.25 -4.58
CA VAL A 36 0.12 0.53 -3.51
C VAL A 36 1.60 0.76 -3.83
N LYS A 37 2.34 -0.28 -4.26
CA LYS A 37 3.74 -0.14 -4.69
C LYS A 37 3.89 0.81 -5.87
N LYS A 38 2.99 0.71 -6.86
CA LYS A 38 2.99 1.63 -7.99
C LYS A 38 2.73 3.06 -7.53
N ALA A 39 1.79 3.28 -6.61
CA ALA A 39 1.52 4.59 -6.05
C ALA A 39 2.72 5.15 -5.29
N ALA A 40 3.42 4.34 -4.50
CA ALA A 40 4.65 4.71 -3.81
C ALA A 40 5.73 5.23 -4.79
N HIS A 41 5.86 4.62 -5.97
CA HIS A 41 6.81 5.09 -7.00
C HIS A 41 6.35 6.36 -7.74
N LEU A 42 5.05 6.63 -7.78
CA LEU A 42 4.48 7.79 -8.46
C LEU A 42 4.43 9.03 -7.56
N GLN A 43 4.52 8.85 -6.25
CA GLN A 43 4.56 9.97 -5.32
C GLN A 43 5.91 10.68 -5.44
N PRO A 44 5.94 12.00 -5.69
CA PRO A 44 7.16 12.77 -5.48
C PRO A 44 7.50 12.60 -4.00
N VAL A 45 8.67 12.00 -3.72
CA VAL A 45 9.15 11.68 -2.37
C VAL A 45 8.80 12.86 -1.46
N ALA A 46 7.88 12.65 -0.53
CA ALA A 46 7.44 13.68 0.38
C ALA A 46 8.66 14.13 1.18
N VAL A 47 9.07 15.38 0.96
CA VAL A 47 10.04 16.13 1.76
C VAL A 47 9.34 16.60 3.03
#